data_AF-A0A380P1R9-F1
#
_entry.id   AF-A0A380P1R9-F1
#
_cell.length_a   1.000
_cell.length_b   1.000
_cell.length_c   1.000
_cell.angle_alpha   90.00
_cell.angle_beta   90.00
_cell.angle_gamma   90.00
#
_symmetry.space_group_name_H-M   'P 1'
#
loop_
_entity.id
_entity.type
_entity.pdbx_description
1 polymer ?
#
loop_
_entity_poly.entity_id
_entity_poly.type
_entity_poly.pdbx_seq_one_letter_code
_entity_poly.pdbx_strand_id
1 'polypeptide(L)'
;MNMYKELIEADNPKLEVELKPNFGNTTFLYRALKNDQIDIYPEFTGTVLQSIHPQKLVSHQPKQVYQQARKVLKNEDQLDYLQPMAYENSYALAVDQTTAQRYQLKTVSDLAHVSPQLAAAFESDFIINLMVIQALRRRITCGLKCEKCTTEPAV
;
A
#
# COMPACT_ATOMS: atom_id res chain seq x y z
N MET A 1 -19.07 3.03 -2.40
CA MET A 1 -19.20 1.70 -3.04
C MET A 1 -18.82 0.66 -2.00
N ASN A 2 -19.67 -0.34 -1.71
CA ASN A 2 -19.46 -1.29 -0.62
C ASN A 2 -19.28 -2.72 -1.19
N MET A 3 -18.22 -2.89 -1.99
CA MET A 3 -18.01 -4.07 -2.84
C MET A 3 -18.20 -5.42 -2.11
N TYR A 4 -17.62 -5.60 -0.92
CA TYR A 4 -17.74 -6.87 -0.20
C TYR A 4 -19.17 -7.19 0.24
N LYS A 5 -19.93 -6.19 0.74
CA LYS A 5 -21.35 -6.38 1.09
C LYS A 5 -22.13 -6.82 -0.14
N GLU A 6 -21.99 -6.09 -1.24
CA GLU A 6 -22.70 -6.37 -2.48
C GLU A 6 -22.39 -7.78 -3.01
N LEU A 7 -21.13 -8.21 -2.96
CA LEU A 7 -20.73 -9.56 -3.39
C LEU A 7 -21.25 -10.66 -2.46
N ILE A 8 -21.18 -10.47 -1.14
CA ILE A 8 -21.64 -11.46 -0.15
C ILE A 8 -23.15 -11.66 -0.24
N GLU A 9 -23.92 -10.56 -0.30
CA GLU A 9 -25.39 -10.61 -0.36
C GLU A 9 -25.87 -11.11 -1.73
N ALA A 10 -25.12 -10.85 -2.81
CA ALA A 10 -25.42 -11.40 -4.13
C ALA A 10 -25.19 -12.92 -4.21
N ASP A 11 -24.15 -13.44 -3.55
CA ASP A 11 -23.87 -14.88 -3.48
C ASP A 11 -24.87 -15.62 -2.58
N ASN A 12 -25.23 -15.02 -1.44
CA ASN A 12 -26.23 -15.58 -0.54
C ASN A 12 -27.21 -14.52 -0.02
N PRO A 13 -28.40 -14.40 -0.64
CA PRO A 13 -29.42 -13.42 -0.26
C PRO A 13 -30.00 -13.58 1.16
N LYS A 14 -29.65 -14.67 1.87
CA LYS A 14 -30.07 -14.88 3.26
C LYS A 14 -29.07 -14.31 4.27
N LEU A 15 -27.87 -13.95 3.83
CA LEU A 15 -26.91 -13.25 4.67
C LEU A 15 -27.23 -11.77 4.67
N GLU A 16 -27.18 -11.15 5.85
CA GLU A 16 -27.30 -9.72 6.03
C GLU A 16 -25.92 -9.18 6.44
N VAL A 17 -25.39 -8.22 5.70
CA VAL A 17 -24.08 -7.63 5.99
C VAL A 17 -24.24 -6.27 6.67
N GLU A 18 -23.82 -6.18 7.92
CA GLU A 18 -23.67 -4.93 8.65
C GLU A 18 -22.33 -4.26 8.29
N LEU A 19 -22.38 -2.99 7.87
CA LEU A 19 -21.17 -2.21 7.59
C LEU A 19 -20.79 -1.37 8.80
N LYS A 20 -19.51 -1.42 9.17
CA LYS A 20 -18.90 -0.53 10.16
C LYS A 20 -17.91 0.42 9.47
N PRO A 21 -18.38 1.51 8.84
CA PRO A 21 -17.49 2.46 8.17
C PRO A 21 -16.63 3.22 9.18
N ASN A 22 -15.39 3.54 8.81
CA ASN A 22 -14.44 4.29 9.64
C ASN A 22 -14.24 3.71 11.05
N PHE A 23 -14.34 2.38 11.18
CA PHE A 23 -14.38 1.70 12.48
C PHE A 23 -13.05 1.78 13.26
N GLY A 24 -11.93 1.97 12.57
CA GLY A 24 -10.64 2.22 13.22
C GLY A 24 -9.46 2.10 12.26
N ASN A 25 -8.26 2.20 12.82
CA ASN A 25 -7.00 1.97 12.11
C ASN A 25 -6.65 0.47 12.07
N THR A 26 -5.58 0.12 11.35
CA THR A 26 -5.08 -1.27 11.18
C THR A 26 -5.05 -2.07 12.49
N THR A 27 -4.36 -1.58 13.52
CA THR A 27 -4.20 -2.32 14.79
C THR A 27 -5.53 -2.52 15.49
N PHE A 28 -6.42 -1.52 15.43
CA PHE A 28 -7.76 -1.63 16.00
C PHE A 28 -8.61 -2.65 15.24
N LEU A 29 -8.67 -2.56 13.90
CA LEU A 29 -9.42 -3.49 13.06
C LEU A 29 -8.94 -4.93 13.23
N TYR A 30 -7.62 -5.12 13.29
CA TYR A 30 -7.04 -6.44 13.51
C TYR A 30 -7.46 -7.05 14.86
N ARG A 31 -7.46 -6.24 15.93
CA ARG A 31 -7.94 -6.67 17.25
C ARG A 31 -9.45 -6.90 17.25
N ALA A 32 -10.23 -6.09 16.54
CA ALA A 32 -11.66 -6.27 16.41
C ALA A 32 -11.97 -7.62 15.74
N LEU A 33 -11.24 -7.97 14.67
CA LEU A 33 -11.35 -9.27 14.01
C LEU A 33 -11.01 -10.42 14.97
N LYS A 34 -9.91 -10.31 15.72
CA LYS A 34 -9.49 -11.35 16.69
C LYS A 34 -10.43 -11.52 17.89
N ASN A 35 -11.28 -10.54 18.18
CA ASN A 35 -12.22 -10.56 19.30
C ASN A 35 -13.68 -10.67 18.81
N ASP A 36 -13.90 -11.17 17.59
CA ASP A 36 -15.22 -11.43 17.01
C ASP A 36 -16.13 -10.18 16.95
N GLN A 37 -15.55 -8.98 16.86
CA GLN A 37 -16.30 -7.72 16.73
C GLN A 37 -16.62 -7.35 15.27
N ILE A 38 -15.86 -7.95 14.34
CA ILE A 38 -16.05 -7.94 12.89
C ILE A 38 -15.63 -9.30 12.33
N ASP A 39 -16.26 -9.75 11.25
CA ASP A 39 -15.97 -11.07 10.65
C ASP A 39 -14.93 -11.00 9.53
N ILE A 40 -14.88 -9.88 8.80
CA ILE A 40 -13.99 -9.70 7.66
C ILE A 40 -13.64 -8.22 7.47
N TYR A 41 -12.40 -7.96 7.05
CA TYR A 41 -11.98 -6.65 6.55
C TYR A 41 -10.86 -6.81 5.51
N PRO A 42 -10.70 -5.86 4.58
CA PRO A 42 -9.57 -5.87 3.65
C PRO A 42 -8.28 -5.44 4.36
N GLU A 43 -7.21 -6.23 4.17
CA GLU A 43 -5.87 -5.91 4.67
C GLU A 43 -4.83 -6.07 3.56
N PHE A 44 -3.75 -5.27 3.62
CA PHE A 44 -2.64 -5.30 2.69
C PHE A 44 -1.55 -6.28 3.14
N THR A 45 -1.01 -7.03 2.18
CA THR A 45 -0.01 -8.08 2.44
C THR A 45 1.26 -7.55 3.10
N GLY A 46 1.69 -6.34 2.73
CA GLY A 46 2.84 -5.66 3.35
C GLY A 46 2.56 -5.26 4.80
N THR A 47 1.37 -4.73 5.09
CA THR A 47 0.95 -4.33 6.44
C THR A 47 0.95 -5.50 7.41
N VAL A 48 0.50 -6.68 6.95
CA VAL A 48 0.56 -7.92 7.76
C VAL A 48 1.99 -8.20 8.21
N LEU A 49 2.97 -8.11 7.31
CA LEU A 49 4.34 -8.52 7.59
C LEU A 49 5.22 -7.42 8.22
N GLN A 50 4.76 -6.16 8.20
CA GLN A 50 5.54 -5.03 8.71
C GLN A 50 4.97 -4.43 9.99
N SER A 51 3.65 -4.48 10.17
CA SER A 51 2.97 -3.81 11.29
C SER A 51 2.25 -4.80 12.21
N ILE A 52 1.51 -5.76 11.66
CA ILE A 52 0.73 -6.71 12.47
C ILE A 52 1.64 -7.81 13.03
N HIS A 53 2.40 -8.47 12.16
CA HIS A 53 3.37 -9.52 12.48
C HIS A 53 4.73 -9.23 11.86
N PRO A 54 5.52 -8.30 12.45
CA PRO A 54 6.78 -7.86 11.90
C PRO A 54 7.74 -9.02 11.61
N GLN A 55 8.08 -9.22 10.33
CA GLN A 55 9.07 -10.20 9.90
C GLN A 55 10.41 -9.53 9.61
N LYS A 56 11.51 -10.19 9.97
CA LYS A 56 12.87 -9.66 9.72
C LYS A 56 13.21 -9.53 8.23
N LEU A 57 12.67 -10.43 7.41
CA LEU A 57 12.88 -10.47 5.97
C LEU A 57 11.53 -10.56 5.27
N VAL A 58 11.26 -9.57 4.42
CA VAL A 58 10.06 -9.49 3.58
C VAL A 58 10.52 -9.35 2.14
N SER A 59 10.00 -10.22 1.27
CA SER A 59 10.29 -10.15 -0.16
C SER A 59 9.67 -8.90 -0.80
N HIS A 60 10.20 -8.47 -1.95
CA HIS A 60 9.53 -7.48 -2.80
C HIS A 60 8.65 -8.13 -3.89
N GLN A 61 8.57 -9.47 -3.94
CA GLN A 61 7.76 -10.19 -4.92
C GLN A 61 6.34 -10.38 -4.38
N PRO A 62 5.29 -9.81 -5.02
CA PRO A 62 3.93 -9.79 -4.47
C PRO A 62 3.38 -11.16 -4.06
N LYS A 63 3.63 -12.19 -4.89
CA LYS A 63 3.20 -13.57 -4.60
C LYS A 63 3.86 -14.13 -3.33
N GLN A 64 5.14 -13.86 -3.12
CA GLN A 64 5.88 -14.35 -1.95
C GLN A 64 5.41 -13.63 -0.68
N VAL A 65 5.21 -12.31 -0.75
CA VAL A 65 4.66 -11.51 0.36
C VAL A 65 3.28 -12.02 0.76
N TYR A 66 2.39 -12.25 -0.20
CA TYR A 66 1.07 -12.82 0.07
C TYR A 66 1.14 -14.19 0.73
N GLN A 67 1.95 -15.12 0.18
CA GLN A 67 2.09 -16.47 0.74
C GLN A 67 2.64 -16.45 2.17
N GLN A 68 3.63 -15.60 2.44
CA GLN A 68 4.19 -15.43 3.78
C GLN A 68 3.16 -14.83 4.75
N ALA A 69 2.46 -13.77 4.35
CA ALA A 69 1.40 -13.14 5.15
C ALA A 69 0.30 -14.13 5.51
N ARG A 70 -0.20 -14.89 4.52
CA ARG A 70 -1.21 -15.93 4.72
C ARG A 70 -0.74 -17.01 5.68
N LYS A 71 0.50 -17.47 5.57
CA LYS A 71 1.07 -18.49 6.46
C LYS A 71 1.15 -17.98 7.91
N VAL A 72 1.61 -16.75 8.10
CA VAL A 72 1.73 -16.14 9.42
C VAL A 72 0.36 -16.00 10.07
N LEU A 73 -0.62 -15.40 9.39
CA LEU A 73 -1.98 -15.24 9.92
C LEU A 73 -2.64 -16.58 10.26
N LYS A 74 -2.44 -17.60 9.42
CA LYS A 74 -3.01 -18.93 9.66
C LYS A 74 -2.38 -19.61 10.87
N ASN A 75 -1.06 -19.50 11.03
CA ASN A 75 -0.33 -20.21 12.08
C ASN A 75 -0.46 -19.52 13.45
N GLU A 76 -0.36 -18.19 13.48
CA GLU A 76 -0.28 -17.43 14.73
C GLU A 76 -1.67 -17.06 15.27
N ASP A 77 -2.66 -16.85 14.40
CA ASP A 77 -3.98 -16.35 14.80
C ASP A 77 -5.15 -17.20 14.29
N GLN A 78 -4.87 -18.28 13.55
CA GLN A 78 -5.90 -19.16 12.96
C GLN A 78 -6.83 -18.44 11.97
N LEU A 79 -6.40 -17.28 11.45
CA LEU A 79 -7.17 -16.48 10.50
C LEU A 79 -6.91 -16.93 9.05
N ASP A 80 -7.97 -16.95 8.24
CA ASP A 80 -7.86 -17.21 6.81
C ASP A 80 -7.66 -15.91 6.03
N TYR A 81 -6.60 -15.89 5.21
CA TYR A 81 -6.31 -14.76 4.33
C TYR A 81 -6.60 -15.12 2.87
N LEU A 82 -7.70 -14.57 2.36
CA LEU A 82 -8.27 -14.89 1.04
C LEU A 82 -7.37 -14.41 -0.12
N GLN A 83 -7.79 -14.69 -1.35
CA GLN A 83 -7.03 -14.25 -2.53
C GLN A 83 -6.93 -12.72 -2.59
N PRO A 84 -5.73 -12.16 -2.86
CA PRO A 84 -5.55 -10.72 -2.91
C PRO A 84 -6.15 -10.15 -4.20
N MET A 85 -6.54 -8.88 -4.15
CA MET A 85 -6.89 -8.14 -5.36
C MET A 85 -5.64 -7.89 -6.23
N ALA A 86 -5.86 -7.60 -7.51
CA ALA A 86 -4.77 -7.41 -8.47
C ALA A 86 -4.06 -6.04 -8.34
N TYR A 87 -4.57 -5.11 -7.53
CA TYR A 87 -3.97 -3.78 -7.39
C TYR A 87 -2.91 -3.74 -6.29
N GLU A 88 -1.89 -2.90 -6.49
CA GLU A 88 -0.85 -2.61 -5.53
C GLU A 88 -1.02 -1.18 -5.03
N ASN A 89 -1.18 -1.02 -3.71
CA ASN A 89 -1.26 0.29 -3.06
C ASN A 89 0.03 0.55 -2.29
N SER A 90 1.05 0.98 -3.01
CA SER A 90 2.38 1.28 -2.47
C SER A 90 2.78 2.68 -2.89
N TYR A 91 3.76 3.25 -2.18
CA TYR A 91 4.30 4.55 -2.53
C TYR A 91 4.86 4.55 -3.96
N ALA A 92 4.44 5.54 -4.74
CA ALA A 92 4.85 5.72 -6.14
C ALA A 92 5.19 7.19 -6.41
N LEU A 93 5.94 7.42 -7.49
CA LEU A 93 6.15 8.75 -8.05
C LEU A 93 5.26 8.90 -9.27
N ALA A 94 4.38 9.91 -9.25
CA ALA A 94 3.59 10.29 -10.41
C ALA A 94 4.33 11.35 -11.23
N VAL A 95 4.23 11.26 -12.56
CA VAL A 95 4.75 12.24 -13.51
C VAL A 95 3.64 12.58 -14.48
N ASP A 96 3.53 13.83 -14.90
CA ASP A 96 2.52 14.22 -15.88
C ASP A 96 2.73 13.48 -17.21
N GLN A 97 1.63 13.20 -17.92
CA GLN A 97 1.65 12.36 -19.10
C GLN A 97 2.53 12.93 -20.22
N THR A 98 2.62 14.26 -20.34
CA THR A 98 3.40 14.92 -21.39
C THR A 98 4.90 14.74 -21.13
N THR A 99 5.35 14.92 -19.90
CA THR A 99 6.73 14.68 -19.47
C THR A 99 7.09 13.21 -19.59
N ALA A 100 6.19 12.30 -19.16
CA ALA A 100 6.40 10.86 -19.28
C ALA A 100 6.58 10.43 -20.75
N GLN A 101 5.79 10.97 -21.68
CA GLN A 101 5.94 10.69 -23.11
C GLN A 101 7.21 11.31 -23.70
N ARG A 102 7.52 12.57 -23.36
CA ARG A 102 8.71 13.28 -23.85
C ARG A 102 10.01 12.56 -23.50
N TYR A 103 10.11 12.08 -22.27
CA TYR A 103 11.31 11.41 -21.75
C TYR A 103 11.20 9.88 -21.72
N GLN A 104 10.12 9.31 -22.26
CA GLN A 104 9.86 7.87 -22.33
C GLN A 104 9.91 7.15 -20.96
N LEU A 105 9.37 7.79 -19.93
CA LEU A 105 9.44 7.34 -18.54
C LEU A 105 8.40 6.25 -18.26
N LYS A 106 8.83 5.12 -17.72
CA LYS A 106 7.96 4.00 -17.30
C LYS A 106 8.25 3.53 -15.87
N THR A 107 9.48 3.71 -15.40
CA THR A 107 9.96 3.24 -14.11
C THR A 107 10.64 4.37 -13.34
N VAL A 108 10.75 4.19 -12.02
CA VAL A 108 11.51 5.13 -11.16
C VAL A 108 12.98 5.24 -11.59
N SER A 109 13.55 4.18 -12.18
CA SER A 109 14.93 4.20 -12.68
C SER A 109 15.10 5.07 -13.92
N ASP A 110 14.07 5.20 -14.76
CA ASP A 110 14.12 6.06 -15.95
C ASP A 110 14.26 7.54 -15.56
N LEU A 111 13.79 7.91 -14.37
CA LEU A 111 13.91 9.27 -13.83
C LEU A 111 15.36 9.67 -13.55
N ALA A 112 16.27 8.72 -13.32
CA ALA A 112 17.63 9.03 -12.89
C ALA A 112 18.34 9.98 -13.88
N HIS A 113 18.15 9.76 -15.18
CA HIS A 113 18.82 10.50 -16.25
C HIS A 113 18.25 11.90 -16.50
N VAL A 114 16.98 12.13 -16.15
CA VAL A 114 16.27 13.39 -16.40
C VAL A 114 16.00 14.18 -15.12
N SER A 115 16.25 13.58 -13.95
CA SER A 115 15.98 14.19 -12.64
C SER A 115 16.53 15.60 -12.44
N PRO A 116 17.69 16.03 -12.99
CA PRO A 116 18.15 17.41 -12.87
C PRO A 116 17.28 18.44 -13.60
N GLN A 117 16.44 17.99 -14.53
CA GLN A 117 15.52 18.80 -15.33
C GLN A 117 14.10 18.79 -14.77
N LEU A 118 13.85 18.04 -13.70
CA LEU A 118 12.54 17.87 -13.09
C LEU A 118 12.51 18.53 -11.71
N ALA A 119 11.36 19.10 -11.37
CA ALA A 119 11.04 19.50 -10.01
C ALA A 119 10.09 18.46 -9.41
N ALA A 120 10.32 18.08 -8.16
CA ALA A 120 9.46 17.15 -7.43
C ALA A 120 8.86 17.86 -6.22
N ALA A 121 7.58 17.60 -5.99
CA ALA A 121 6.88 17.95 -4.77
C ALA A 121 6.57 16.67 -4.00
N PHE A 122 6.77 16.71 -2.69
CA PHE A 122 6.48 15.60 -1.80
C PHE A 122 5.76 16.15 -0.57
N GLU A 123 4.90 15.34 0.00
CA GLU A 123 4.44 15.56 1.38
C GLU A 123 5.65 15.48 2.33
N SER A 124 5.66 16.33 3.36
CA SER A 124 6.77 16.38 4.33
C SER A 124 7.09 15.00 4.93
N ASP A 125 6.07 14.20 5.23
CA ASP A 125 6.22 12.87 5.83
C ASP A 125 6.79 11.83 4.86
N PHE A 126 6.60 12.03 3.55
CA PHE A 126 7.20 11.19 2.52
C PHE A 126 8.72 11.40 2.46
N ILE A 127 9.18 12.65 2.65
CA ILE A 127 10.61 12.99 2.75
C ILE A 127 11.21 12.44 4.06
N ILE A 128 10.48 12.53 5.17
CA ILE A 128 11.00 12.08 6.48
C ILE A 128 11.19 10.56 6.53
N ASN A 129 10.42 9.79 5.75
CA ASN A 129 10.61 8.34 5.64
C ASN A 129 11.97 8.00 5.02
N LEU A 130 12.96 7.77 5.90
CA LEU A 130 14.37 7.52 5.56
C LEU A 130 14.52 6.39 4.53
N MET A 131 13.66 5.36 4.58
CA MET A 131 13.68 4.26 3.62
C MET A 131 13.29 4.69 2.20
N VAL A 132 12.30 5.58 2.07
CA VAL A 132 11.85 6.11 0.78
C VAL A 132 12.94 6.97 0.16
N ILE A 133 13.53 7.90 0.93
CA ILE A 133 14.65 8.71 0.45
C ILE A 133 15.88 7.85 0.15
N GLN A 134 16.23 6.88 0.98
CA GLN A 134 17.38 6.01 0.72
C GLN A 134 17.17 5.15 -0.53
N ALA A 135 15.97 4.62 -0.75
CA ALA A 135 15.63 3.87 -1.95
C ALA A 135 15.71 4.75 -3.19
N LEU A 136 15.19 5.99 -3.12
CA LEU A 136 15.29 6.97 -4.19
C LEU A 136 16.74 7.39 -4.44
N ARG A 137 17.54 7.69 -3.40
CA ARG A 137 18.97 8.07 -3.55
C ARG A 137 19.84 6.94 -4.10
N ARG A 138 19.51 5.68 -3.81
CA ARG A 138 20.22 4.51 -4.37
C ARG A 138 19.91 4.28 -5.84
N ARG A 139 18.73 4.69 -6.33
CA ARG A 139 18.27 4.48 -7.72
C ARG A 139 18.32 5.72 -8.59
N ILE A 140 18.28 6.90 -7.98
CA ILE A 140 18.29 8.23 -8.58
C ILE A 140 19.41 8.99 -7.88
N THR A 141 20.45 9.36 -8.62
CA THR A 141 21.44 10.34 -8.15
C THR A 141 20.69 11.67 -8.02
N CYS A 142 20.22 11.99 -6.81
CA CYS A 142 19.20 13.03 -6.62
C CYS A 142 19.80 14.42 -6.87
N GLY A 143 19.59 14.93 -8.10
CA GLY A 143 19.82 16.31 -8.51
C GLY A 143 18.52 17.12 -8.64
N LEU A 144 17.42 16.64 -8.04
CA LEU A 144 16.11 17.30 -8.09
C LEU A 144 16.21 18.68 -7.42
N LYS A 145 15.89 19.75 -8.16
CA LYS A 145 15.69 21.08 -7.59
C LYS A 145 14.39 21.08 -6.79
N CYS A 146 14.50 20.99 -5.47
CA CYS A 146 13.35 21.03 -4.57
C CYS A 146 12.89 22.49 -4.42
N GLU A 147 12.05 22.96 -5.34
CA GLU A 147 11.66 24.39 -5.37
C GLU A 147 10.44 24.72 -4.50
N LYS A 148 9.52 23.78 -4.19
CA LYS A 148 8.40 23.99 -3.24
C LYS A 148 7.93 22.69 -2.58
N CYS A 149 7.99 22.62 -1.25
CA CYS A 149 7.25 21.64 -0.46
C CYS A 149 5.84 22.20 -0.22
N THR A 150 4.84 21.67 -0.92
CA THR A 150 3.42 22.02 -0.69
C THR A 150 2.65 20.77 -0.31
N THR A 151 1.93 20.86 0.81
CA THR A 151 1.11 19.81 1.40
C THR A 151 -0.30 19.86 0.83
N GLU A 152 -0.71 18.86 0.07
CA GLU A 152 -2.13 18.54 -0.15
C GLU A 152 -2.32 17.02 -0.09
N PRO A 153 -3.31 16.52 0.67
CA PRO A 153 -3.63 15.09 0.69
C PRO A 153 -4.26 14.70 -0.66
N ALA A 154 -3.77 13.64 -1.29
CA ALA A 154 -4.38 13.06 -2.47
C ALA A 154 -5.70 12.34 -2.08
N VAL A 155 -6.79 12.69 -2.76
CA VAL A 155 -8.08 11.98 -2.75
C VAL A 155 -8.02 10.80 -3.70
#